data_AF-A0A919C0D2-F1
#
_entry.id   AF-A0A919C0D2-F1
#
_cell.length_a   1.000
_cell.length_b   1.000
_cell.length_c   1.000
_cell.angle_alpha   90.00
_cell.angle_beta   90.00
_cell.angle_gamma   90.00
#
_symmetry.space_group_name_H-M   'P 1'
#
loop_
_entity.id
_entity.type
_entity.pdbx_description
1 polymer ?
#
loop_
_entity_poly.entity_id
_entity_poly.type
_entity_poly.pdbx_seq_one_letter_code
_entity_poly.pdbx_strand_id
1 'polypeptide(L)' 'MALHELRRAVGDRDFFRILRVWATGHRGGHGTTAQFARLAEKTSGKQLDGLLHTWLYTPGKPDRP' A
#
# COMPACT_ATOMS: atom_id res chain seq x y z
N MET A 1 1.88 7.73 8.46
CA MET A 1 2.23 6.44 9.10
C MET A 1 1.86 5.24 8.23
N ALA A 2 0.67 5.18 7.63
CA ALA A 2 0.26 4.10 6.72
C ALA A 2 1.31 3.69 5.65
N LEU A 3 1.89 4.67 4.94
CA LEU A 3 2.90 4.41 3.90
C LEU A 3 4.22 3.83 4.47
N HIS A 4 4.57 4.22 5.69
CA HIS A 4 5.78 3.76 6.37
C HIS A 4 5.60 2.32 6.86
N GLU A 5 4.43 1.99 7.40
CA GLU A 5 4.09 0.61 7.76
C GLU A 5 3.98 -0.29 6.54
N LEU A 6 3.43 0.21 5.43
CA LEU A 6 3.46 -0.50 4.17
C LEU A 6 4.89 -0.80 3.74
N ARG A 7 5.79 0.20 3.78
CA ARG A 7 7.21 0.02 3.48
C ARG A 7 7.89 -1.01 4.40
N ARG A 8 7.53 -1.06 5.69
CA ARG A 8 8.00 -2.09 6.62
C ARG A 8 7.46 -3.48 6.29
N ALA A 9 6.19 -3.57 5.92
CA ALA A 9 5.52 -4.83 5.60
C ALA A 9 6.04 -5.46 4.31
N VAL A 10 6.18 -4.68 3.22
CA VAL A 10 6.62 -5.20 1.90
C VAL A 10 8.12 -5.13 1.70
N GLY A 11 8.83 -4.31 2.48
CA GLY A 11 10.25 -4.05 2.31
C GLY A 11 10.55 -3.01 1.23
N ASP A 12 11.74 -2.42 1.30
CA ASP A 12 12.14 -1.29 0.45
C ASP A 12 12.07 -1.59 -1.05
N ARG A 13 12.59 -2.75 -1.47
CA ARG A 13 12.69 -3.12 -2.89
C ARG A 13 11.31 -3.23 -3.54
N ASP A 14 10.39 -3.91 -2.87
CA ASP A 14 9.03 -4.08 -3.38
C ASP A 14 8.24 -2.79 -3.26
N PHE A 15 8.44 -2.00 -2.20
CA PHE A 15 7.80 -0.69 -2.04
C PHE A 15 8.11 0.25 -3.23
N PHE A 16 9.40 0.39 -3.58
CA PHE A 16 9.78 1.22 -4.74
C PHE A 16 9.29 0.63 -6.07
N ARG A 17 9.22 -0.70 -6.18
CA ARG A 17 8.66 -1.37 -7.37
C ARG A 17 7.18 -1.05 -7.53
N ILE A 18 6.41 -1.17 -6.45
CA ILE A 18 4.97 -0.87 -6.42
C ILE A 18 4.74 0.59 -6.81
N LEU A 19 5.48 1.53 -6.22
CA LEU A 19 5.35 2.95 -6.59
C LEU A 19 5.64 3.20 -8.07
N ARG A 20 6.68 2.57 -8.61
CA ARG A 20 7.04 2.74 -10.01
C ARG A 20 5.98 2.17 -10.94
N VAL A 21 5.49 0.95 -10.65
CA VAL A 21 4.41 0.31 -11.43
C VAL A 21 3.10 1.09 -11.32
N TRP A 22 2.74 1.55 -10.12
CA TRP A 22 1.58 2.38 -9.88
C TRP A 22 1.64 3.69 -10.65
N ALA A 23 2.76 4.42 -10.56
CA ALA A 23 2.95 5.68 -11.28
C ALA A 23 2.93 5.51 -12.81
N THR A 24 3.40 4.37 -13.33
CA THR A 24 3.30 4.07 -14.77
C THR A 24 1.88 3.64 -15.18
N GLY A 25 1.18 2.86 -14.36
CA GLY A 25 -0.15 2.32 -14.68
C GLY A 25 -1.28 3.34 -14.53
N HIS A 26 -1.12 4.30 -13.63
CA HIS A 26 -2.11 5.35 -13.35
C HIS A 26 -1.68 6.74 -13.85
N ARG A 27 -0.74 6.79 -14.80
CA ARG A 27 -0.26 8.04 -15.37
C ARG A 27 -1.40 8.73 -16.13
N GLY A 28 -1.95 9.80 -15.55
CA GLY A 28 -3.04 10.58 -16.14
C GLY A 28 -4.46 10.12 -15.79
N GLY A 29 -4.62 9.25 -14.79
CA GLY A 29 -5.93 8.78 -14.33
C GLY A 29 -6.11 8.83 -12.82
N HIS A 30 -7.31 8.45 -12.35
CA HIS A 30 -7.60 8.31 -10.92
C HIS A 30 -7.27 6.89 -10.47
N GLY A 31 -6.45 6.76 -9.43
CA GLY A 31 -6.17 5.49 -8.77
C GLY A 31 -6.81 5.47 -7.39
N THR A 32 -7.55 4.39 -7.07
CA THR A 32 -8.13 4.21 -5.74
C THR A 32 -7.16 3.48 -4.82
N THR A 33 -7.29 3.72 -3.52
CA THR A 33 -6.45 3.05 -2.51
C THR A 33 -6.59 1.53 -2.54
N ALA A 34 -7.77 1.02 -2.90
CA ALA A 34 -8.02 -0.41 -3.10
C ALA A 34 -7.26 -1.00 -4.30
N GLN A 35 -7.11 -0.24 -5.39
CA GLN A 35 -6.28 -0.67 -6.53
C GLN A 35 -4.80 -0.68 -6.14
N PHE A 36 -4.35 0.30 -5.33
CA PHE A 36 -2.98 0.36 -4.85
C PHE A 36 -2.67 -0.82 -3.91
N ALA A 37 -3.60 -1.15 -3.00
CA ALA A 37 -3.51 -2.32 -2.13
C ALA A 37 -3.32 -3.60 -2.95
N ARG A 38 -4.23 -3.89 -3.90
CA ARG A 38 -4.11 -5.08 -4.76
C ARG A 38 -2.82 -5.14 -5.55
N LEU A 39 -2.33 -4.01 -6.07
CA LEU A 39 -1.05 -3.96 -6.76
C LEU A 39 0.11 -4.29 -5.81
N ALA A 40 0.07 -3.74 -4.61
CA ALA A 40 1.06 -3.96 -3.58
C ALA A 40 1.09 -5.44 -3.15
N GLU A 41 -0.07 -6.06 -2.95
CA GLU A 41 -0.19 -7.47 -2.61
C GLU A 41 0.34 -8.36 -3.73
N LYS A 42 -0.06 -8.08 -4.98
CA LYS A 42 0.41 -8.84 -6.15
C LYS A 42 1.92 -8.76 -6.35
N THR A 43 2.52 -7.61 -6.02
CA THR A 43 3.96 -7.38 -6.19
C THR A 43 4.78 -7.98 -5.05
N SER A 44 4.30 -7.85 -3.81
CA SER A 44 5.00 -8.32 -2.61
C SER A 44 4.66 -9.75 -2.21
N GLY A 45 3.58 -10.33 -2.75
CA GLY A 45 3.05 -11.63 -2.36
C GLY A 45 2.42 -11.67 -0.96
N LYS A 46 2.23 -10.51 -0.31
CA LYS A 46 1.68 -10.39 1.06
C LYS A 46 0.26 -9.84 1.01
N GLN A 47 -0.60 -10.25 1.94
CA GLN A 47 -1.87 -9.56 2.16
C GLN A 47 -1.65 -8.27 2.93
N LEU A 48 -2.08 -7.15 2.34
CA LEU A 48 -1.91 -5.78 2.80
C LEU A 48 -3.25 -5.05 2.91
N ASP A 49 -4.34 -5.61 2.38
CA ASP A 49 -5.68 -5.08 2.49
C ASP A 49 -6.05 -4.84 3.96
N GLY A 50 -5.75 -5.77 4.87
CA GLY A 50 -5.99 -5.60 6.31
C GLY A 50 -5.19 -4.45 6.92
N LEU A 51 -3.90 -4.36 6.60
CA LEU A 51 -3.02 -3.30 7.11
C LEU A 51 -3.45 -1.93 6.59
N LEU A 52 -3.73 -1.82 5.30
CA LEU A 52 -4.20 -0.58 4.68
C LEU A 52 -5.59 -0.22 5.20
N HIS A 53 -6.48 -1.19 5.43
CA HIS A 53 -7.79 -0.95 6.02
C HIS A 53 -7.66 -0.33 7.42
N THR A 54 -6.85 -0.95 8.28
CA THR A 54 -6.59 -0.46 9.64
C THR A 54 -5.98 0.93 9.66
N TRP A 55 -5.06 1.24 8.74
CA TRP A 55 -4.36 2.53 8.76
C TRP A 55 -5.07 3.66 7.98
N LEU A 56 -5.96 3.35 7.04
CA LEU A 56 -6.62 4.34 6.18
C LEU A 56 -8.10 4.54 6.47
N TYR A 57 -8.79 3.53 7.00
CA TYR A 57 -10.25 3.58 7.21
C TYR A 57 -10.63 3.59 8.68
N THR A 58 -9.73 3.27 9.60
CA THR A 58 -9.99 3.39 11.03
C THR A 58 -9.68 4.83 11.49
N PRO A 59 -10.68 5.59 12.00
CA PRO A 59 -10.44 6.88 12.61
C PRO A 59 -9.69 6.71 13.94
N GLY A 60 -8.57 7.40 14.08
CA GLY A 60 -7.65 7.25 15.21
C GLY A 60 -6.40 6.46 14.83
N LYS A 61 -5.26 6.79 15.47
CA LYS A 61 -4.00 6.06 15.27
C LYS A 61 -4.21 4.63 15.83
N PRO A 62 -4.04 3.56 15.03
CA PRO A 62 -4.16 2.21 15.56
C PRO A 62 -3.13 2.01 16.68
N ASP A 63 -3.58 1.45 17.81
CA ASP A 63 -2.81 1.37 19.05
C ASP A 63 -1.61 0.42 18.99
N ARG A 64 -1.40 -0.33 17.89
CA ARG A 64 -0.22 -1.19 17.74
C ARG A 64 0.31 -1.27 16.30
N PRO A 65 1.66 -1.25 16.13
CA PRO A 65 2.33 -1.74 14.93
C PRO A 65 2.27 -3.27 14.83
#